data_AF-A0A7V2CZX4-F1
#
_entry.id   AF-A0A7V2CZX4-F1
#
_cell.length_a   1.000
_cell.length_b   1.000
_cell.length_c   1.000
_cell.angle_alpha   90.00
_cell.angle_beta   90.00
_cell.angle_gamma   90.00
#
_symmetry.space_group_name_H-M   'P 1'
#
loop_
_entity.id
_entity.type
_entity.pdbx_description
1 polymer ?
#
loop_
_entity_poly.entity_id
_entity_poly.type
_entity_poly.pdbx_seq_one_letter_code
_entity_poly.pdbx_strand_id
1 'polypeptide(L)'
;MKPRRPALLALVLLSLLGVLPVRAQTHVYDAAGRLRWSTQPGGAATAYTYDPAGNVLSVSNVSPGQDTDGDGMPDSFEFQWTGATSITALDGTLDPDGDGIVNLLEFAFARDPDRSDVVKHGFALTAVSVETHGAGPEHYLHLTFVRPKQGPATLDYYLQVSTTLDAATWSADPAYVEIVEITDLGGDIERVKGRSKLVAEVVPRNFLRVRVEAKP
;
A
#
# COMPACT_ATOMS: atom_id res chain seq x y z
N MET A 1 21.71 -30.29 3.56
CA MET A 1 20.29 -30.64 3.30
C MET A 1 19.43 -29.53 3.87
N LYS A 2 18.80 -28.70 3.03
CA LYS A 2 17.86 -27.66 3.46
C LYS A 2 16.50 -28.34 3.71
N PRO A 3 15.86 -28.22 4.89
CA PRO A 3 14.58 -28.87 5.11
C PRO A 3 13.51 -28.21 4.24
N ARG A 4 12.89 -29.00 3.37
CA ARG A 4 11.71 -28.59 2.60
C ARG A 4 10.55 -28.47 3.60
N ARG A 5 10.04 -27.25 3.80
CA ARG A 5 8.86 -26.97 4.64
C ARG A 5 7.64 -27.73 4.06
N PRO A 6 6.78 -28.34 4.89
CA PRO A 6 5.55 -28.96 4.42
C PRO A 6 4.61 -27.87 3.88
N ALA A 7 4.12 -28.08 2.66
CA ALA A 7 3.14 -27.22 2.02
C ALA A 7 1.83 -27.23 2.83
N LEU A 8 1.60 -26.18 3.61
CA LEU A 8 0.28 -25.86 4.13
C LEU A 8 -0.47 -25.18 2.98
N LEU A 9 -1.59 -25.78 2.58
CA LEU A 9 -2.44 -25.37 1.48
C LEU A 9 -3.07 -24.00 1.81
N ALA A 10 -2.34 -22.93 1.53
CA ALA A 10 -2.89 -21.58 1.50
C ALA A 10 -3.78 -21.50 0.26
N LEU A 11 -5.10 -21.62 0.43
CA LEU A 11 -6.05 -21.27 -0.63
C LEU A 11 -6.09 -19.73 -0.76
N VAL A 12 -4.97 -19.14 -1.20
CA VAL A 12 -4.90 -17.77 -1.69
C VAL A 12 -5.27 -17.83 -3.15
N LEU A 13 -6.56 -17.85 -3.45
CA LEU A 13 -7.04 -17.70 -4.82
C LEU A 13 -6.98 -16.23 -5.23
N LEU A 14 -5.77 -15.68 -5.41
CA LEU A 14 -5.39 -14.60 -6.35
C LEU A 14 -3.97 -14.10 -6.06
N SER A 15 -3.01 -14.33 -6.96
CA SER A 15 -1.81 -13.46 -7.07
C SER A 15 -1.02 -13.73 -8.35
N LEU A 16 -1.67 -13.63 -9.52
CA LEU A 16 -0.95 -13.60 -10.80
C LEU A 16 -0.56 -12.17 -11.24
N LEU A 17 -0.90 -11.12 -10.47
CA LEU A 17 -0.69 -9.72 -10.87
C LEU A 17 0.12 -8.84 -9.89
N GLY A 18 0.68 -9.39 -8.80
CA GLY A 18 1.55 -8.61 -7.90
C GLY A 18 0.89 -7.37 -7.31
N VAL A 19 -0.35 -7.50 -6.82
CA VAL A 19 -1.17 -6.43 -6.24
C VAL A 19 -1.91 -7.00 -5.02
N LEU A 20 -1.94 -6.24 -3.92
CA LEU A 20 -2.63 -6.60 -2.67
C LEU A 20 -4.16 -6.71 -2.84
N PRO A 21 -4.80 -7.84 -2.49
CA PRO A 21 -6.24 -7.89 -2.31
C PRO A 21 -6.62 -7.68 -0.84
N VAL A 22 -7.11 -6.48 -0.46
CA VAL A 22 -7.66 -6.25 0.90
C VAL A 22 -9.22 -6.37 0.96
N ARG A 23 -9.96 -6.42 -0.19
CA ARG A 23 -11.44 -6.67 -0.20
C ARG A 23 -11.83 -8.14 -0.12
N ALA A 24 -10.86 -9.04 -0.12
CA ALA A 24 -11.15 -10.42 0.24
C ALA A 24 -11.17 -10.46 1.76
N GLN A 25 -12.22 -11.05 2.33
CA GLN A 25 -12.12 -11.49 3.71
C GLN A 25 -11.01 -12.54 3.75
N THR A 26 -9.86 -12.21 4.34
CA THR A 26 -8.72 -13.13 4.39
C THR A 26 -8.74 -13.90 5.68
N HIS A 27 -8.64 -15.22 5.58
CA HIS A 27 -8.59 -16.11 6.72
C HIS A 27 -7.21 -16.76 6.80
N VAL A 28 -6.61 -16.75 7.98
CA VAL A 28 -5.40 -17.52 8.26
C VAL A 28 -5.75 -18.60 9.26
N TYR A 29 -5.34 -19.83 8.97
CA TYR A 29 -5.61 -21.00 9.81
C TYR A 29 -4.32 -21.51 10.44
N ASP A 30 -4.43 -22.11 11.62
CA ASP A 30 -3.33 -22.84 12.24
C ASP A 30 -3.11 -24.23 11.60
N ALA A 31 -2.09 -24.95 12.07
CA ALA A 31 -1.76 -26.28 11.56
C ALA A 31 -2.86 -27.34 11.79
N ALA A 32 -3.80 -27.08 12.71
CA ALA A 32 -4.96 -27.94 12.97
C ALA A 32 -6.19 -27.53 12.14
N GLY A 33 -6.08 -26.53 11.26
CA GLY A 33 -7.18 -26.03 10.42
C GLY A 33 -8.15 -25.12 11.16
N ARG A 34 -7.80 -24.58 12.33
CA ARG A 34 -8.64 -23.66 13.10
C ARG A 34 -8.34 -22.22 12.71
N LEU A 35 -9.35 -21.36 12.70
CA LEU A 35 -9.22 -19.97 12.27
C LEU A 35 -8.38 -19.16 13.27
N ARG A 36 -7.21 -18.67 12.87
CA ARG A 36 -6.34 -17.83 13.70
C ARG A 36 -6.53 -16.34 13.47
N TRP A 37 -6.93 -15.97 12.25
CA TRP A 37 -7.08 -14.57 11.85
C TRP A 37 -8.14 -14.42 10.78
N SER A 38 -8.95 -13.36 10.87
CA SER A 38 -9.87 -12.93 9.83
C SER A 38 -9.75 -11.42 9.62
N THR A 39 -9.29 -10.97 8.45
CA THR A 39 -9.34 -9.56 8.03
C THR A 39 -10.62 -9.31 7.24
N GLN A 40 -11.33 -8.23 7.54
CA GLN A 40 -12.49 -7.73 6.81
C GLN A 40 -12.04 -6.74 5.71
N PRO A 41 -12.88 -6.51 4.69
CA PRO A 41 -12.69 -5.40 3.76
C PRO A 41 -12.48 -4.09 4.53
N GLY A 42 -11.45 -3.32 4.16
CA GLY A 42 -11.08 -2.09 4.86
C GLY A 42 -10.17 -2.26 6.09
N GLY A 43 -9.62 -3.45 6.33
CA GLY A 43 -8.47 -3.66 7.23
C GLY A 43 -8.80 -3.94 8.70
N ALA A 44 -10.07 -3.90 9.10
CA ALA A 44 -10.47 -4.36 10.44
C ALA A 44 -10.28 -5.86 10.55
N ALA A 45 -9.82 -6.37 11.69
CA ALA A 45 -9.55 -7.80 11.82
C ALA A 45 -9.90 -8.38 13.20
N THR A 46 -9.98 -9.71 13.25
CA THR A 46 -10.16 -10.48 14.48
C THR A 46 -9.13 -11.60 14.55
N ALA A 47 -8.42 -11.67 15.67
CA ALA A 47 -7.47 -12.75 15.98
C ALA A 47 -8.08 -13.74 16.98
N TYR A 48 -7.71 -15.00 16.84
CA TYR A 48 -8.11 -16.08 17.73
C TYR A 48 -6.88 -16.85 18.21
N THR A 49 -6.88 -17.22 19.48
CA THR A 49 -5.96 -18.23 20.02
C THR A 49 -6.74 -19.39 20.59
N TYR A 50 -6.09 -20.54 20.69
CA TYR A 50 -6.71 -21.77 21.14
C TYR A 50 -5.83 -22.50 22.15
N ASP A 51 -6.46 -23.20 23.08
CA ASP A 51 -5.80 -24.15 23.96
C ASP A 51 -5.42 -25.45 23.20
N PRO A 52 -4.64 -26.36 23.83
CA PRO A 52 -4.30 -27.65 23.22
C PRO A 52 -5.50 -28.58 22.99
N ALA A 53 -6.63 -28.36 23.67
CA ALA A 53 -7.84 -29.17 23.55
C ALA A 53 -8.75 -28.72 22.40
N GLY A 54 -8.53 -27.54 21.81
CA GLY A 54 -9.37 -27.03 20.72
C GLY A 54 -10.19 -25.79 21.06
N ASN A 55 -10.25 -25.39 22.33
CA ASN A 55 -11.14 -24.32 22.76
C ASN A 55 -10.52 -22.95 22.52
N VAL A 56 -11.34 -21.96 22.18
CA VAL A 56 -10.90 -20.57 22.03
C VAL A 56 -10.42 -20.05 23.37
N LEU A 57 -9.15 -19.65 23.42
CA LEU A 57 -8.51 -19.07 24.61
C LEU A 57 -8.63 -17.54 24.60
N SER A 58 -8.51 -16.90 23.43
CA SER A 58 -8.70 -15.46 23.28
C SER A 58 -9.31 -15.10 21.92
N VAL A 59 -10.05 -13.98 21.92
CA VAL A 59 -10.52 -13.27 20.72
C VAL A 59 -10.11 -11.81 20.87
N SER A 60 -9.37 -11.26 19.91
CA SER A 60 -8.95 -9.86 19.92
C SER A 60 -9.39 -9.16 18.63
N ASN A 61 -10.01 -8.00 18.77
CA ASN A 61 -10.31 -7.12 17.64
C ASN A 61 -9.11 -6.23 17.36
N VAL A 62 -8.79 -6.06 16.08
CA VAL A 62 -7.72 -5.18 15.60
C VAL A 62 -8.37 -4.15 14.69
N SER A 63 -8.17 -2.87 15.02
CA SER A 63 -8.74 -1.79 14.23
C SER A 63 -7.93 -1.59 12.94
N PRO A 64 -8.53 -1.06 11.85
CA PRO A 64 -7.83 -0.85 10.58
C PRO A 64 -6.53 -0.04 10.66
N GLY A 65 -6.45 0.89 11.61
CA GLY A 65 -5.31 1.80 11.78
C GLY A 65 -4.47 1.50 13.00
N GLN A 66 -4.67 0.34 13.64
CA GLN A 66 -3.83 -0.07 14.76
C GLN A 66 -2.43 -0.39 14.23
N ASP A 67 -1.42 0.25 14.80
CA ASP A 67 0.00 0.12 14.48
C ASP A 67 0.74 0.04 15.82
N THR A 68 1.14 -1.16 16.22
CA THR A 68 1.63 -1.47 17.56
C THR A 68 3.08 -1.04 17.78
N ASP A 69 3.93 -1.11 16.74
CA ASP A 69 5.34 -0.73 16.82
C ASP A 69 5.65 0.65 16.24
N GLY A 70 4.67 1.30 15.61
CA GLY A 70 4.71 2.70 15.21
C GLY A 70 5.56 2.93 13.96
N ASP A 71 5.70 1.93 13.10
CA ASP A 71 6.50 2.02 11.89
C ASP A 71 5.73 2.53 10.65
N GLY A 72 4.42 2.78 10.81
CA GLY A 72 3.51 3.28 9.78
C GLY A 72 2.72 2.19 9.05
N MET A 73 3.02 0.91 9.29
CA MET A 73 2.23 -0.21 8.80
C MET A 73 1.19 -0.65 9.84
N PRO A 74 -0.04 -0.99 9.43
CA PRO A 74 -1.03 -1.47 10.38
C PRO A 74 -0.76 -2.93 10.79
N ASP A 75 -1.03 -3.26 12.05
CA ASP A 75 -1.00 -4.61 12.62
C ASP A 75 -1.69 -5.63 11.71
N SER A 76 -2.79 -5.21 11.06
CA SER A 76 -3.56 -6.08 10.19
C SER A 76 -2.82 -6.50 8.93
N PHE A 77 -1.99 -5.61 8.38
CA PHE A 77 -1.13 -5.88 7.24
C PHE A 77 0.05 -6.75 7.66
N GLU A 78 0.74 -6.40 8.75
CA GLU A 78 1.87 -7.17 9.25
C GLU A 78 1.49 -8.60 9.63
N PHE A 79 0.36 -8.77 10.32
CA PHE A 79 -0.10 -10.10 10.72
C PHE A 79 -0.50 -10.94 9.52
N GLN A 80 -1.15 -10.33 8.52
CA GLN A 80 -1.49 -11.01 7.29
C GLN A 80 -0.23 -11.50 6.56
N TRP A 81 0.80 -10.66 6.47
CA TRP A 81 2.05 -10.98 5.77
C TRP A 81 2.95 -11.95 6.52
N THR A 82 2.99 -11.89 7.86
CA THR A 82 3.75 -12.84 8.66
C THR A 82 3.06 -14.20 8.81
N GLY A 83 1.93 -14.43 8.12
CA GLY A 83 1.17 -15.68 8.20
C GLY A 83 0.52 -15.88 9.57
N ALA A 84 -0.01 -14.81 10.14
CA ALA A 84 -0.61 -14.74 11.46
C ALA A 84 0.34 -15.07 12.62
N THR A 85 1.63 -14.73 12.51
CA THR A 85 2.61 -15.06 13.56
C THR A 85 3.09 -13.87 14.38
N SER A 86 3.06 -12.66 13.82
CA SER A 86 3.51 -11.45 14.50
C SER A 86 2.81 -10.20 13.95
N ILE A 87 2.57 -9.22 14.83
CA ILE A 87 2.02 -7.88 14.54
C ILE A 87 3.11 -6.80 14.66
N THR A 88 4.39 -7.18 14.65
CA THR A 88 5.54 -6.24 14.75
C THR A 88 6.81 -6.79 14.06
N ALA A 89 6.68 -7.84 13.24
CA ALA A 89 7.86 -8.53 12.68
C ALA A 89 8.17 -8.10 11.25
N LEU A 90 7.22 -7.45 10.58
CA LEU A 90 7.45 -6.89 9.27
C LEU A 90 7.83 -5.43 9.52
N ASP A 91 9.13 -5.14 9.60
CA ASP A 91 9.62 -3.79 9.91
C ASP A 91 9.61 -2.92 8.64
N GLY A 92 9.01 -1.73 8.73
CA GLY A 92 8.79 -0.79 7.63
C GLY A 92 10.07 -0.31 6.93
N THR A 93 11.23 -0.47 7.55
CA THR A 93 12.54 -0.06 7.03
C THR A 93 13.30 -1.16 6.31
N LEU A 94 12.83 -2.40 6.37
CA LEU A 94 13.47 -3.54 5.73
C LEU A 94 13.01 -3.70 4.28
N ASP A 95 13.89 -4.33 3.49
CA ASP A 95 13.69 -4.72 2.08
C ASP A 95 14.01 -6.23 1.98
N PRO A 96 13.02 -7.11 2.25
CA PRO A 96 13.23 -8.55 2.30
C PRO A 96 13.55 -9.19 0.95
N ASP A 97 13.05 -8.63 -0.14
CA ASP A 97 13.22 -9.17 -1.49
C ASP A 97 14.41 -8.59 -2.26
N GLY A 98 15.01 -7.52 -1.74
CA GLY A 98 16.25 -6.91 -2.20
C GLY A 98 16.09 -6.05 -3.45
N ASP A 99 14.90 -5.52 -3.70
CA ASP A 99 14.59 -4.75 -4.90
C ASP A 99 14.81 -3.24 -4.76
N GLY A 100 15.11 -2.78 -3.54
CA GLY A 100 15.37 -1.40 -3.16
C GLY A 100 14.14 -0.64 -2.67
N ILE A 101 12.98 -1.28 -2.56
CA ILE A 101 11.74 -0.73 -2.00
C ILE A 101 11.52 -1.37 -0.63
N VAL A 102 11.42 -0.52 0.41
CA VAL A 102 11.19 -1.01 1.77
C VAL A 102 9.71 -1.30 2.02
N ASN A 103 9.42 -2.17 2.99
CA ASN A 103 8.07 -2.64 3.35
C ASN A 103 7.04 -1.50 3.49
N LEU A 104 7.41 -0.36 4.09
CA LEU A 104 6.49 0.77 4.25
C LEU A 104 6.09 1.39 2.90
N LEU A 105 7.02 1.50 1.96
CA LEU A 105 6.72 1.99 0.61
C LEU A 105 5.92 0.97 -0.18
N GLU A 106 6.19 -0.31 -0.01
CA GLU A 106 5.42 -1.38 -0.62
C GLU A 106 3.98 -1.35 -0.13
N PHE A 107 3.77 -1.23 1.19
CA PHE A 107 2.44 -1.04 1.76
C PHE A 107 1.75 0.21 1.18
N ALA A 108 2.44 1.35 1.17
CA ALA A 108 1.89 2.61 0.68
C ALA A 108 1.46 2.53 -0.81
N PHE A 109 2.21 1.82 -1.63
CA PHE A 109 1.94 1.71 -3.07
C PHE A 109 1.34 0.36 -3.48
N ALA A 110 0.81 -0.38 -2.51
CA ALA A 110 0.17 -1.68 -2.68
C ALA A 110 0.99 -2.72 -3.47
N ARG A 111 2.27 -2.83 -3.11
CA ARG A 111 3.23 -3.85 -3.57
C ARG A 111 3.29 -5.04 -2.60
N ASP A 112 4.09 -6.05 -2.96
CA ASP A 112 4.20 -7.33 -2.26
C ASP A 112 5.60 -7.46 -1.64
N PRO A 113 5.73 -7.39 -0.30
CA PRO A 113 7.01 -7.38 0.43
C PRO A 113 7.98 -8.55 0.20
N ASP A 114 7.50 -9.64 -0.39
CA ASP A 114 8.29 -10.83 -0.69
C ASP A 114 8.59 -10.98 -2.18
N ARG A 115 8.15 -10.05 -3.04
CA ARG A 115 8.23 -10.17 -4.50
C ARG A 115 8.86 -8.95 -5.15
N SER A 116 10.10 -9.16 -5.57
CA SER A 116 10.86 -8.15 -6.30
C SER A 116 10.05 -7.57 -7.47
N ASP A 117 9.87 -6.25 -7.42
CA ASP A 117 9.17 -5.45 -8.43
C ASP A 117 10.08 -5.08 -9.60
N VAL A 118 11.30 -5.61 -9.64
CA VAL A 118 12.24 -5.42 -10.75
C VAL A 118 11.76 -6.22 -11.97
N VAL A 119 10.90 -5.60 -12.78
CA VAL A 119 10.73 -5.97 -14.18
C VAL A 119 11.79 -5.26 -15.03
N LYS A 120 12.47 -6.03 -15.90
CA LYS A 120 13.33 -5.51 -16.97
C LYS A 120 12.67 -4.25 -17.58
N HIS A 121 13.29 -3.08 -17.37
CA HIS A 121 12.93 -1.75 -17.91
C HIS A 121 12.25 -0.71 -17.00
N GLY A 122 12.19 -0.91 -15.69
CA GLY A 122 12.20 0.24 -14.78
C GLY A 122 11.02 0.32 -13.82
N PHE A 123 11.40 0.66 -12.59
CA PHE A 123 10.59 0.99 -11.44
C PHE A 123 9.49 1.98 -11.80
N ALA A 124 8.27 1.73 -11.33
CA ALA A 124 7.26 2.76 -11.28
C ALA A 124 6.28 2.47 -10.14
N LEU A 125 6.70 2.74 -8.89
CA LEU A 125 5.75 3.13 -7.84
C LEU A 125 4.80 4.22 -8.35
N THR A 126 5.31 5.06 -9.26
CA THR A 126 4.58 6.11 -9.96
C THR A 126 4.93 6.14 -11.44
N ALA A 127 3.98 6.52 -12.28
CA ALA A 127 4.18 6.84 -13.70
C ALA A 127 3.95 8.33 -13.93
N VAL A 128 4.78 8.97 -14.75
CA VAL A 128 4.73 10.41 -15.05
C VAL A 128 4.44 10.61 -16.53
N SER A 129 3.55 11.55 -16.85
CA SER A 129 3.18 11.90 -18.23
C SER A 129 2.87 13.39 -18.36
N VAL A 130 2.92 13.91 -19.59
CA VAL A 130 2.45 15.26 -19.94
C VAL A 130 1.32 15.10 -20.93
N GLU A 131 0.13 15.56 -20.56
CA GLU A 131 -1.12 15.28 -21.27
C GLU A 131 -2.04 16.50 -21.25
N THR A 132 -2.95 16.59 -22.22
CA THR A 132 -4.02 17.58 -22.17
C THR A 132 -5.00 17.26 -21.04
N HIS A 133 -5.59 18.31 -20.44
CA HIS A 133 -6.67 18.15 -19.47
C HIS A 133 -7.84 19.08 -19.83
N GLY A 134 -9.02 18.50 -19.98
CA GLY A 134 -10.21 19.22 -20.47
C GLY A 134 -10.20 19.45 -21.98
N ALA A 135 -10.97 20.42 -22.46
CA ALA A 135 -11.14 20.70 -23.89
C ALA A 135 -10.09 21.67 -24.48
N GLY A 136 -9.18 22.19 -23.66
CA GLY A 136 -8.15 23.16 -24.09
C GLY A 136 -6.91 22.51 -24.73
N PRO A 137 -6.06 23.29 -25.41
CA PRO A 137 -4.82 22.80 -26.03
C PRO A 137 -3.64 22.68 -25.05
N GLU A 138 -3.83 23.10 -23.80
CA GLU A 138 -2.77 23.17 -22.78
C GLU A 138 -2.41 21.79 -22.24
N HIS A 139 -1.12 21.56 -22.00
CA HIS A 139 -0.64 20.31 -21.43
C HIS A 139 -0.19 20.49 -19.98
N TYR A 140 -0.38 19.43 -19.20
CA TYR A 140 -0.13 19.42 -17.76
C TYR A 140 0.65 18.19 -17.35
N LEU A 141 1.55 18.38 -16.38
CA LEU A 141 2.29 17.30 -15.76
C LEU A 141 1.35 16.47 -14.88
N HIS A 142 1.26 15.18 -15.18
CA HIS A 142 0.50 14.19 -14.43
C HIS A 142 1.43 13.20 -13.73
N LEU A 143 0.99 12.74 -12.57
CA LEU A 143 1.60 11.64 -11.83
C LEU A 143 0.51 10.65 -11.47
N THR A 144 0.76 9.38 -11.79
CA THR A 144 -0.15 8.27 -11.54
C THR A 144 0.52 7.29 -10.59
N PHE A 145 -0.20 6.79 -9.58
CA PHE A 145 0.30 5.78 -8.66
C PHE A 145 -0.85 4.87 -8.21
N VAL A 146 -0.50 3.69 -7.68
CA VAL A 146 -1.47 2.76 -7.07
C VAL A 146 -1.33 2.87 -5.56
N ARG A 147 -2.44 2.79 -4.83
CA ARG A 147 -2.45 2.74 -3.36
C ARG A 147 -3.58 1.85 -2.85
N PRO A 148 -3.57 1.46 -1.57
CA PRO A 148 -4.77 0.94 -0.92
C PRO A 148 -5.94 1.93 -1.02
N LYS A 149 -7.16 1.42 -1.20
CA LYS A 149 -8.39 2.23 -1.37
C LYS A 149 -8.58 3.19 -0.21
N GLN A 150 -9.04 4.39 -0.54
CA GLN A 150 -9.27 5.49 0.41
C GLN A 150 -8.02 5.99 1.17
N GLY A 151 -6.82 5.47 0.83
CA GLY A 151 -5.67 5.52 1.72
C GLY A 151 -5.91 4.63 2.94
N PRO A 152 -4.92 3.83 3.38
CA PRO A 152 -5.11 3.02 4.57
C PRO A 152 -5.36 3.91 5.79
N ALA A 153 -5.94 3.32 6.83
CA ALA A 153 -6.26 4.04 8.07
C ALA A 153 -5.01 4.58 8.79
N THR A 154 -3.81 4.14 8.41
CA THR A 154 -2.52 4.61 8.94
C THR A 154 -1.80 5.63 8.07
N LEU A 155 -2.21 5.90 6.82
CA LEU A 155 -1.45 6.80 5.92
C LEU A 155 -2.31 7.89 5.28
N ASP A 156 -1.73 9.08 5.16
CA ASP A 156 -2.21 10.20 4.35
C ASP A 156 -1.34 10.39 3.10
N TYR A 157 -1.98 10.81 1.99
CA TYR A 157 -1.33 11.05 0.71
C TYR A 157 -1.52 12.49 0.28
N TYR A 158 -0.42 13.15 -0.04
CA TYR A 158 -0.42 14.52 -0.54
C TYR A 158 0.22 14.55 -1.92
N LEU A 159 -0.57 14.96 -2.92
CA LEU A 159 0.00 15.41 -4.19
C LEU A 159 0.56 16.80 -3.98
N GLN A 160 1.82 17.01 -4.35
CA GLN A 160 2.50 18.28 -4.11
C GLN A 160 3.25 18.76 -5.34
N VAL A 161 3.22 20.06 -5.55
CA VAL A 161 3.95 20.74 -6.63
C VAL A 161 4.99 21.69 -6.05
N SER A 162 6.12 21.83 -6.75
CA SER A 162 7.07 22.92 -6.54
C SER A 162 7.56 23.45 -7.89
N THR A 163 7.99 24.71 -7.91
CA THR A 163 8.68 25.35 -9.03
C THR A 163 10.18 25.54 -8.76
N THR A 164 10.67 25.06 -7.62
CA THR A 164 12.08 25.04 -7.27
C THR A 164 12.50 23.62 -6.86
N LEU A 165 13.80 23.39 -6.73
CA LEU A 165 14.36 22.12 -6.24
C LEU A 165 14.80 22.22 -4.77
N ASP A 166 14.44 23.31 -4.07
CA ASP A 166 14.71 23.39 -2.64
C ASP A 166 13.71 22.52 -1.87
N ALA A 167 14.15 21.97 -0.74
CA ALA A 167 13.36 21.00 0.02
C ALA A 167 12.13 21.63 0.73
N ALA A 168 12.01 22.96 0.75
CA ALA A 168 11.08 23.69 1.61
C ALA A 168 9.83 24.24 0.90
N THR A 169 9.72 24.15 -0.43
CA THR A 169 8.68 24.87 -1.21
C THR A 169 7.65 23.97 -1.88
N TRP A 170 7.29 22.84 -1.25
CA TRP A 170 6.26 21.95 -1.78
C TRP A 170 4.88 22.38 -1.30
N SER A 171 3.95 22.62 -2.24
CA SER A 171 2.57 22.99 -1.95
C SER A 171 1.60 21.89 -2.32
N ALA A 172 0.67 21.58 -1.41
CA ALA A 172 -0.50 20.72 -1.65
C ALA A 172 -1.79 21.55 -1.90
N ASP A 173 -1.67 22.87 -2.09
CA ASP A 173 -2.82 23.76 -2.24
C ASP A 173 -3.65 23.36 -3.49
N PRO A 174 -4.98 23.16 -3.35
CA PRO A 174 -5.87 22.83 -4.46
C PRO A 174 -5.86 23.84 -5.62
N ALA A 175 -5.34 25.06 -5.42
CA ALA A 175 -5.11 26.02 -6.49
C ALA A 175 -4.03 25.57 -7.49
N TYR A 176 -3.07 24.75 -7.05
CA TYR A 176 -1.91 24.34 -7.87
C TYR A 176 -1.87 22.86 -8.20
N VAL A 177 -2.61 22.02 -7.48
CA VAL A 177 -2.67 20.57 -7.72
C VAL A 177 -4.09 20.06 -7.62
N GLU A 178 -4.38 18.95 -8.30
CA GLU A 178 -5.63 18.22 -8.13
C GLU A 178 -5.49 16.74 -8.42
N ILE A 179 -6.39 15.96 -7.82
CA ILE A 179 -6.66 14.59 -8.25
C ILE A 179 -7.65 14.66 -9.40
N VAL A 180 -7.25 14.12 -10.55
CA VAL A 180 -8.03 14.10 -11.80
C VAL A 180 -8.94 12.88 -11.83
N GLU A 181 -8.40 11.73 -11.45
CA GLU A 181 -9.09 10.46 -11.55
C GLU A 181 -8.67 9.54 -10.41
N ILE A 182 -9.65 8.82 -9.87
CA ILE A 182 -9.42 7.64 -9.03
C ILE A 182 -10.11 6.47 -9.72
N THR A 183 -9.33 5.52 -10.21
CA THR A 183 -9.83 4.32 -10.88
C THR A 183 -9.78 3.15 -9.91
N ASP A 184 -10.94 2.55 -9.61
CA ASP A 184 -11.00 1.28 -8.90
C ASP A 184 -10.37 0.18 -9.76
N LEU A 185 -9.34 -0.50 -9.23
CA LEU A 185 -8.65 -1.58 -9.94
C LEU A 185 -9.15 -2.98 -9.55
N GLY A 186 -10.24 -3.04 -8.79
CA GLY A 186 -10.69 -4.26 -8.12
C GLY A 186 -9.91 -4.51 -6.83
N GLY A 187 -10.41 -5.45 -6.01
CA GLY A 187 -9.85 -5.65 -4.68
C GLY A 187 -9.95 -4.38 -3.82
N ASP A 188 -8.93 -4.09 -3.02
CA ASP A 188 -8.84 -2.90 -2.16
C ASP A 188 -7.72 -1.96 -2.60
N ILE A 189 -7.46 -1.91 -3.90
CA ILE A 189 -6.52 -0.95 -4.45
C ILE A 189 -7.21 -0.04 -5.46
N GLU A 190 -6.66 1.14 -5.61
CA GLU A 190 -7.10 2.14 -6.56
C GLU A 190 -5.88 2.77 -7.24
N ARG A 191 -6.07 3.16 -8.50
CA ARG A 191 -5.12 4.00 -9.21
C ARG A 191 -5.54 5.44 -9.03
N VAL A 192 -4.60 6.28 -8.58
CA VAL A 192 -4.79 7.71 -8.44
C VAL A 192 -4.00 8.39 -9.54
N LYS A 193 -4.68 9.23 -10.33
CA LYS A 193 -4.06 10.12 -11.30
C LYS A 193 -4.23 11.55 -10.81
N GLY A 194 -3.12 12.20 -10.51
CA GLY A 194 -3.06 13.60 -10.10
C GLY A 194 -2.31 14.44 -11.11
N ARG A 195 -2.49 15.76 -11.04
CA ARG A 195 -1.74 16.71 -11.87
C ARG A 195 -1.33 17.97 -11.14
N SER A 196 -0.34 18.63 -11.73
CA SER A 196 -0.09 20.05 -11.55
C SER A 196 -1.10 20.86 -12.39
N LYS A 197 -1.63 21.94 -11.83
CA LYS A 197 -2.46 22.93 -12.53
C LYS A 197 -1.62 23.98 -13.27
N LEU A 198 -0.29 23.92 -13.15
CA LEU A 198 0.62 24.78 -13.88
C LEU A 198 0.80 24.24 -15.30
N VAL A 199 0.52 25.09 -16.31
CA VAL A 199 0.66 24.77 -17.73
C VAL A 199 2.13 24.46 -18.03
N ALA A 200 2.42 23.28 -18.56
CA ALA A 200 3.78 22.78 -18.72
C ALA A 200 4.61 23.63 -19.70
N GLU A 201 3.98 24.18 -20.72
CA GLU A 201 4.60 25.05 -21.72
C GLU A 201 4.93 26.44 -21.18
N VAL A 202 4.23 26.89 -20.13
CA VAL A 202 4.41 28.22 -19.52
C VAL A 202 5.35 28.16 -18.33
N VAL A 203 5.32 27.05 -17.58
CA VAL A 203 6.10 26.88 -16.34
C VAL A 203 7.08 25.73 -16.52
N PRO A 204 8.30 25.98 -17.05
CA PRO A 204 9.27 24.92 -17.36
C PRO A 204 9.88 24.29 -16.10
N ARG A 205 9.80 24.97 -14.95
CA ARG A 205 10.17 24.41 -13.64
C ARG A 205 8.89 24.00 -12.92
N ASN A 206 8.47 22.76 -13.13
CA ASN A 206 7.26 22.19 -12.57
C ASN A 206 7.58 20.77 -12.11
N PHE A 207 7.66 20.59 -10.80
CA PHE A 207 7.99 19.32 -10.17
C PHE A 207 6.77 18.82 -9.41
N LEU A 208 6.39 17.57 -9.63
CA LEU A 208 5.25 16.92 -9.00
C LEU A 208 5.74 15.71 -8.21
N ARG A 209 5.26 15.55 -6.98
CA ARG A 209 5.54 14.38 -6.15
C ARG A 209 4.30 13.92 -5.41
N VAL A 210 4.37 12.70 -4.90
CA VAL A 210 3.47 12.19 -3.87
C VAL A 210 4.26 12.11 -2.58
N ARG A 211 3.74 12.74 -1.54
CA ARG A 211 4.23 12.58 -0.16
C ARG A 211 3.26 11.67 0.58
N VAL A 212 3.78 10.65 1.23
CA VAL A 212 3.03 9.74 2.10
C VAL A 212 3.50 9.94 3.52
N GLU A 213 2.58 10.09 4.46
CA GLU A 213 2.88 10.30 5.88
C GLU A 213 1.97 9.43 6.73
N ALA A 214 2.46 8.98 7.90
CA ALA A 214 1.62 8.31 8.88
C ALA A 214 0.55 9.28 9.41
N LYS A 215 -0.66 8.76 9.61
CA LYS A 215 -1.75 9.49 10.25
C LYS A 215 -1.43 9.69 11.74
N PRO A 216 -1.78 10.87 12.30
CA PRO A 216 -1.57 11.17 13.72
C PRO A 216 -2.50 10.38 14.65
#